data_AF-A0A1X2KQ39-F1
#
_entry.id   AF-A0A1X2KQ39-F1
#
_cell.length_a   1.000
_cell.length_b   1.000
_cell.length_c   1.000
_cell.angle_alpha   90.00
_cell.angle_beta   90.00
_cell.angle_gamma   90.00
#
_symmetry.space_group_name_H-M   'P 1'
#
loop_
_entity.id
_entity.type
_entity.pdbx_description
1 polymer ?
#
loop_
_entity_poly.entity_id
_entity_poly.type
_entity_poly.pdbx_seq_one_letter_code
_entity_poly.pdbx_strand_id
1 'polypeptide(L)'
;MSTPFDVLARIRSDRRTPEPAGERCEMCAESIADEHQHVVNVAGRQLMCVCRACYLLFTDSEADLRYRAVPDRYLSFPDFALDRLVWEALQIPVGVAFFFTNSDLGHTVAFYPGPAGATESELDMEVWETIRRADPRVSLLADDVEALLVRVADTAQDGELPAPQTYLVPIDACYEFVGRLRMLWRGFDGGQQAREFIDGFFDRLAARAAKIPR
;
A
#
# COMPACT_ATOMS: atom_id res chain seq x y z
N MET A 1 -52.60 28.52 -0.23
CA MET A 1 -52.70 27.19 -0.87
C MET A 1 -51.28 26.66 -0.99
N SER A 2 -50.95 25.57 -0.32
CA SER A 2 -49.62 24.96 -0.44
C SER A 2 -49.49 24.35 -1.83
N THR A 3 -48.45 24.72 -2.57
CA THR A 3 -48.18 24.13 -3.88
C THR A 3 -47.57 22.73 -3.71
N PRO A 4 -47.68 21.85 -4.72
CA PRO A 4 -46.98 20.56 -4.70
C PRO A 4 -45.47 20.70 -4.45
N PHE A 5 -44.87 21.82 -4.86
CA PHE A 5 -43.47 22.13 -4.64
C PHE A 5 -43.16 22.42 -3.16
N ASP A 6 -44.07 23.11 -2.46
CA ASP A 6 -43.93 23.39 -1.03
C ASP A 6 -44.01 22.11 -0.19
N VAL A 7 -44.85 21.16 -0.61
CA VAL A 7 -44.97 19.83 0.03
C VAL A 7 -43.69 19.02 -0.16
N LEU A 8 -43.13 19.00 -1.38
CA LEU A 8 -41.86 18.33 -1.67
C LEU A 8 -40.68 18.97 -0.93
N ALA A 9 -40.65 20.30 -0.84
CA ALA A 9 -39.63 21.02 -0.07
C ALA A 9 -39.68 20.65 1.42
N ARG A 10 -40.88 20.50 1.99
CA ARG A 10 -41.06 20.12 3.40
C ARG A 10 -40.64 18.69 3.70
N ILE A 11 -40.92 17.75 2.79
CA ILE A 11 -40.44 16.36 2.89
C ILE A 11 -38.90 16.31 2.83
N ARG A 12 -38.27 17.21 2.07
CA ARG A 12 -36.81 17.31 1.92
C ARG A 12 -36.14 18.02 3.11
N SER A 13 -36.84 18.95 3.77
CA SER A 13 -36.31 19.71 4.91
C SER A 13 -36.44 18.97 6.25
N ASP A 14 -37.49 18.16 6.45
CA ASP A 14 -37.78 17.50 7.73
C ASP A 14 -36.99 16.20 7.96
N ARG A 15 -36.11 15.81 7.03
CA ARG A 15 -35.17 14.67 7.21
C ARG A 15 -33.81 14.95 6.61
N ARG A 16 -33.06 15.89 7.20
CA ARG A 16 -31.61 15.70 7.26
C ARG A 16 -31.30 14.94 8.54
N THR A 17 -31.60 13.64 8.52
CA THR A 17 -30.93 12.72 9.45
C THR A 17 -29.43 12.96 9.30
N PRO A 18 -28.65 13.18 10.38
CA PRO A 18 -27.21 13.31 10.25
C PRO A 18 -26.71 12.16 9.39
N GLU A 19 -25.91 12.45 8.36
CA GLU A 19 -25.27 11.39 7.59
C GLU A 19 -24.56 10.51 8.63
N PRO A 20 -24.88 9.20 8.69
CA PRO A 20 -24.21 8.33 9.63
C PRO A 20 -22.72 8.48 9.38
N ALA A 21 -21.98 8.89 10.42
CA ALA A 21 -20.54 9.02 10.37
C ALA A 21 -19.98 7.62 10.03
N GLY A 22 -19.26 7.52 8.92
CA GLY A 22 -18.73 6.26 8.45
C GLY A 22 -18.38 6.31 6.98
N GLU A 23 -17.41 5.49 6.60
CA GLU A 23 -16.96 5.36 5.23
C GLU A 23 -18.07 4.74 4.35
N ARG A 24 -18.06 5.07 3.06
CA ARG A 24 -19.00 4.52 2.07
C ARG A 24 -18.24 3.87 0.93
N CYS A 25 -18.80 2.79 0.41
CA CYS A 25 -18.28 2.15 -0.79
C CYS A 25 -18.32 3.12 -1.97
N GLU A 26 -17.18 3.33 -2.62
CA GLU A 26 -17.05 4.26 -3.76
C GLU A 26 -17.72 3.76 -5.05
N MET A 27 -18.24 2.52 -5.07
CA MET A 27 -18.95 1.93 -6.21
C MET A 27 -20.47 1.92 -6.04
N CYS A 28 -20.97 1.44 -4.89
CA CYS A 28 -22.42 1.28 -4.66
C CYS A 28 -22.98 2.19 -3.55
N ALA A 29 -22.14 3.00 -2.91
CA ALA A 29 -22.48 3.91 -1.80
C ALA A 29 -23.02 3.23 -0.52
N GLU A 30 -22.96 1.89 -0.43
CA GLU A 30 -23.24 1.14 0.79
C GLU A 30 -22.30 1.56 1.92
N SER A 31 -22.81 1.62 3.15
CA SER A 31 -21.98 1.89 4.33
C SER A 31 -21.01 0.74 4.57
N ILE A 32 -19.74 1.07 4.84
CA ILE A 32 -18.68 0.11 5.12
C ILE A 32 -18.10 0.35 6.51
N ALA A 33 -17.50 -0.68 7.09
CA ALA A 33 -16.83 -0.58 8.39
C ALA A 33 -15.46 0.11 8.26
N ASP A 34 -14.90 0.52 9.40
CA ASP A 34 -13.55 1.10 9.46
C ASP A 34 -12.51 0.16 8.82
N GLU A 35 -12.62 -1.14 9.08
CA GLU A 35 -11.92 -2.19 8.34
C GLU A 35 -12.76 -2.62 7.13
N HIS A 36 -12.22 -2.42 5.93
CA HIS A 36 -12.88 -2.74 4.67
C HIS A 36 -11.87 -3.19 3.62
N GLN A 37 -12.36 -3.55 2.44
CA GLN A 37 -11.54 -4.05 1.34
C GLN A 37 -11.32 -2.95 0.30
N HIS A 38 -10.26 -3.10 -0.49
CA HIS A 38 -9.93 -2.15 -1.54
C HIS A 38 -9.88 -2.81 -2.91
N VAL A 39 -10.12 -1.99 -3.93
CA VAL A 39 -9.80 -2.30 -5.32
C VAL A 39 -8.91 -1.19 -5.88
N VAL A 40 -8.02 -1.55 -6.79
CA VAL A 40 -7.21 -0.59 -7.55
C VAL A 40 -7.92 -0.31 -8.86
N ASN A 41 -8.23 0.96 -9.13
CA ASN A 41 -8.54 1.44 -10.47
C ASN A 41 -7.22 1.61 -11.23
N VAL A 42 -6.85 0.62 -12.05
CA VAL A 42 -5.53 0.55 -12.71
C VAL A 42 -5.28 1.79 -13.58
N ALA A 43 -6.27 2.14 -14.42
CA ALA A 43 -6.18 3.32 -15.29
C ALA A 43 -6.09 4.65 -14.51
N GLY A 44 -6.74 4.72 -13.34
CA GLY A 44 -6.72 5.90 -12.48
C GLY A 44 -5.58 5.92 -11.46
N ARG A 45 -4.84 4.82 -11.33
CA ARG A 45 -3.81 4.58 -10.29
C ARG A 45 -4.28 4.96 -8.90
N GLN A 46 -5.51 4.56 -8.57
CA GLN A 46 -6.20 4.96 -7.34
C GLN A 46 -6.74 3.73 -6.61
N LEU A 47 -6.52 3.69 -5.29
CA LEU A 47 -7.22 2.78 -4.38
C LEU A 47 -8.63 3.29 -4.09
N MET A 48 -9.60 2.38 -4.13
CA MET A 48 -11.00 2.67 -3.84
C MET A 48 -11.49 1.78 -2.69
N CYS A 49 -12.11 2.39 -1.69
CA CYS A 49 -12.77 1.71 -0.58
C CYS A 49 -14.06 1.05 -1.09
N VAL A 50 -14.19 -0.26 -0.92
CA VAL A 50 -15.34 -1.01 -1.43
C VAL A 50 -15.96 -1.95 -0.40
N CYS A 51 -17.28 -2.14 -0.52
CA CYS A 51 -17.96 -3.18 0.25
C CYS A 51 -17.58 -4.57 -0.26
N ARG A 52 -17.83 -5.59 0.55
CA ARG A 52 -17.48 -6.98 0.20
C ARG A 52 -18.13 -7.45 -1.10
N ALA A 53 -19.37 -7.05 -1.39
CA ALA A 53 -20.05 -7.44 -2.61
C ALA A 53 -19.34 -6.85 -3.85
N CYS A 54 -18.95 -5.57 -3.80
CA CYS A 54 -18.22 -4.93 -4.90
C CYS A 54 -16.80 -5.51 -5.05
N TYR A 55 -16.11 -5.82 -3.95
CA TYR A 55 -14.80 -6.48 -3.97
C TYR A 55 -14.82 -7.80 -4.76
N LEU A 56 -15.80 -8.66 -4.49
CA LEU A 56 -15.92 -9.99 -5.11
C LEU A 56 -16.12 -9.95 -6.63
N LEU A 57 -16.47 -8.81 -7.22
CA LEU A 57 -16.58 -8.65 -8.67
C LEU A 57 -15.22 -8.57 -9.37
N PHE A 58 -14.13 -8.31 -8.64
CA PHE A 58 -12.81 -8.01 -9.19
C PHE A 58 -11.70 -8.94 -8.68
N THR A 59 -12.06 -10.10 -8.11
CA THR A 59 -11.10 -11.06 -7.54
C THR A 59 -10.45 -11.98 -8.57
N ASP A 60 -10.92 -11.98 -9.81
CA ASP A 60 -10.28 -12.73 -10.89
C ASP A 60 -9.03 -11.97 -11.36
N SER A 61 -7.86 -12.50 -11.01
CA SER A 61 -6.55 -11.88 -11.33
C SER A 61 -6.17 -12.00 -12.79
N GLU A 62 -6.76 -12.93 -13.55
CA GLU A 62 -6.43 -13.18 -14.96
C GLU A 62 -7.30 -12.35 -15.92
N ALA A 63 -8.35 -11.72 -15.40
CA ALA A 63 -9.24 -10.90 -16.19
C ALA A 63 -8.62 -9.52 -16.46
N ASP A 64 -8.67 -9.07 -17.71
CA ASP A 64 -8.26 -7.72 -18.10
C ASP A 64 -9.33 -6.70 -17.66
N LEU A 65 -9.30 -6.38 -16.36
CA LEU A 65 -10.27 -5.51 -15.71
C LEU A 65 -9.63 -4.16 -15.38
N ARG A 66 -10.42 -3.10 -15.59
CA ARG A 66 -10.09 -1.74 -15.13
C ARG A 66 -9.89 -1.66 -13.61
N TYR A 67 -10.57 -2.52 -12.86
CA TYR A 67 -10.49 -2.60 -11.41
C TYR A 67 -9.99 -3.97 -10.99
N ARG A 68 -9.06 -4.02 -10.04
CA ARG A 68 -8.51 -5.26 -9.49
C ARG A 68 -8.65 -5.28 -7.98
N ALA A 69 -9.12 -6.39 -7.43
CA ALA A 69 -9.20 -6.59 -5.98
C ALA A 69 -7.81 -6.64 -5.36
N VAL A 70 -7.63 -5.92 -4.25
CA VAL A 70 -6.41 -6.02 -3.45
C VAL A 70 -6.46 -7.30 -2.63
N PRO A 71 -5.51 -8.24 -2.79
CA PRO A 71 -5.53 -9.50 -2.05
C PRO A 71 -5.10 -9.29 -0.60
N ASP A 72 -5.56 -10.15 0.31
CA ASP A 72 -5.15 -10.14 1.72
C ASP A 72 -3.97 -11.11 1.97
N ARG A 73 -2.86 -10.90 1.28
CA ARG A 73 -1.72 -11.84 1.25
C ARG A 73 -0.42 -11.20 1.74
N TYR A 74 0.21 -11.84 2.72
CA TYR A 74 1.46 -11.37 3.34
C TYR A 74 2.50 -12.49 3.33
N LEU A 75 3.64 -12.27 2.69
CA LEU A 75 4.75 -13.22 2.63
C LEU A 75 6.04 -12.55 3.10
N SER A 76 6.91 -13.29 3.79
CA SER A 76 8.26 -12.84 4.14
C SER A 76 9.29 -13.54 3.27
N PHE A 77 10.25 -12.77 2.76
CA PHE A 77 11.35 -13.24 1.92
C PHE A 77 12.67 -13.13 2.69
N PRO A 78 12.98 -14.10 3.58
CA PRO A 78 14.31 -14.21 4.16
C PRO A 78 15.38 -14.37 3.05
N ASP A 79 16.58 -13.84 3.31
CA ASP A 79 17.75 -13.96 2.44
C ASP A 79 17.49 -13.50 0.99
N PHE A 80 16.60 -12.51 0.86
CA PHE A 80 16.24 -11.89 -0.42
C PHE A 80 17.48 -11.26 -1.09
N ALA A 81 17.57 -11.35 -2.42
CA ALA A 81 18.73 -10.89 -3.19
C ALA A 81 18.80 -9.37 -3.35
N LEU A 82 18.55 -8.63 -2.29
CA LEU A 82 18.74 -7.20 -2.16
C LEU A 82 19.51 -6.98 -0.85
N ASP A 83 20.82 -6.78 -0.99
CA ASP A 83 21.68 -6.41 0.13
C ASP A 83 21.82 -4.87 0.21
N ARG A 84 22.61 -4.39 1.19
CA ARG A 84 22.80 -2.95 1.38
C ARG A 84 23.47 -2.26 0.19
N LEU A 85 24.41 -2.93 -0.48
CA LEU A 85 25.12 -2.36 -1.63
C LEU A 85 24.16 -2.16 -2.80
N VAL A 86 23.31 -3.16 -3.05
CA VAL A 86 22.25 -3.06 -4.06
C VAL A 86 21.25 -1.97 -3.67
N TRP A 87 20.85 -1.87 -2.40
CA TRP A 87 19.97 -0.79 -1.92
C TRP A 87 20.54 0.61 -2.16
N GLU A 88 21.82 0.81 -1.87
CA GLU A 88 22.50 2.08 -2.11
C GLU A 88 22.52 2.43 -3.60
N ALA A 89 22.69 1.45 -4.49
CA ALA A 89 22.60 1.65 -5.93
C ALA A 89 21.21 2.11 -6.41
N LEU A 90 20.13 1.80 -5.66
CA LEU A 90 18.78 2.29 -5.96
C LEU A 90 18.59 3.79 -5.65
N GLN A 91 19.55 4.43 -4.97
CA GLN A 91 19.52 5.86 -4.62
C GLN A 91 18.27 6.29 -3.82
N ILE A 92 17.70 5.37 -3.04
CA ILE A 92 16.54 5.65 -2.18
C ILE A 92 17.03 6.36 -0.90
N PRO A 93 16.53 7.57 -0.59
CA PRO A 93 17.12 8.43 0.46
C PRO A 93 16.73 8.03 1.89
N VAL A 94 15.95 6.98 2.08
CA VAL A 94 15.43 6.51 3.38
C VAL A 94 15.54 4.99 3.48
N GLY A 95 15.51 4.45 4.69
CA GLY A 95 15.61 3.00 4.93
C GLY A 95 14.35 2.17 4.66
N VAL A 96 13.30 2.72 4.03
CA VAL A 96 12.06 1.97 3.71
C VAL A 96 11.53 2.36 2.34
N ALA A 97 11.22 1.38 1.51
CA ALA A 97 10.54 1.59 0.23
C ALA A 97 9.69 0.38 -0.15
N PHE A 98 8.73 0.59 -1.02
CA PHE A 98 7.96 -0.47 -1.64
C PHE A 98 8.04 -0.40 -3.16
N PHE A 99 8.01 -1.57 -3.79
CA PHE A 99 8.16 -1.75 -5.23
C PHE A 99 6.99 -2.56 -5.76
N PHE A 100 6.35 -2.13 -6.84
CA PHE A 100 5.30 -2.92 -7.48
C PHE A 100 5.36 -2.76 -9.00
N THR A 101 4.95 -3.79 -9.72
CA THR A 101 4.79 -3.71 -11.17
C THR A 101 3.56 -2.88 -11.48
N ASN A 102 3.76 -1.77 -12.19
CA ASN A 102 2.66 -1.00 -12.75
C ASN A 102 2.37 -1.56 -14.14
N SER A 103 1.23 -2.23 -14.32
CA SER A 103 0.94 -2.92 -15.59
C SER A 103 0.68 -1.95 -16.75
N ASP A 104 0.19 -0.75 -16.47
CA ASP A 104 -0.02 0.32 -17.45
C ASP A 104 1.32 0.90 -17.96
N LEU A 105 2.33 1.00 -17.09
CA LEU A 105 3.69 1.41 -17.45
C LEU A 105 4.58 0.26 -17.95
N GLY A 106 4.18 -0.99 -17.72
CA GLY A 106 4.91 -2.19 -18.12
C GLY A 106 6.25 -2.40 -17.39
N HIS A 107 6.48 -1.72 -16.25
CA HIS A 107 7.69 -1.86 -15.45
C HIS A 107 7.43 -1.65 -13.96
N THR A 108 8.42 -2.02 -13.14
CA THR A 108 8.36 -1.81 -11.69
C THR A 108 8.68 -0.37 -11.33
N VAL A 109 7.84 0.19 -10.47
CA VAL A 109 8.02 1.52 -9.87
C VAL A 109 8.37 1.39 -8.40
N ALA A 110 9.11 2.36 -7.88
CA ALA A 110 9.56 2.39 -6.49
C ALA A 110 8.99 3.62 -5.78
N PHE A 111 8.51 3.41 -4.55
CA PHE A 111 8.00 4.49 -3.71
C PHE A 111 8.61 4.40 -2.32
N TYR A 112 8.92 5.55 -1.74
CA TYR A 112 9.34 5.65 -0.35
C TYR A 112 8.47 6.67 0.39
N PRO A 113 8.34 6.56 1.71
CA PRO A 113 7.60 7.56 2.47
C PRO A 113 8.30 8.92 2.39
N GLY A 114 7.54 9.98 2.13
CA GLY A 114 7.99 11.38 2.15
C GLY A 114 6.95 12.32 2.80
N PRO A 115 7.30 13.58 3.11
CA PRO A 115 6.41 14.50 3.84
C PRO A 115 5.04 14.72 3.19
N ALA A 116 4.95 14.54 1.87
CA ALA A 116 3.73 14.66 1.09
C ALA A 116 2.93 13.35 0.97
N GLY A 117 3.47 12.22 1.42
CA GLY A 117 2.90 10.88 1.23
C GLY A 117 3.89 9.96 0.53
N ALA A 118 3.40 9.09 -0.35
CA ALA A 118 4.25 8.18 -1.09
C ALA A 118 4.99 8.99 -2.17
N THR A 119 6.31 9.07 -2.06
CA THR A 119 7.17 9.75 -3.03
C THR A 119 7.73 8.71 -3.98
N GLU A 120 7.53 8.92 -5.28
CA GLU A 120 8.11 8.08 -6.33
C GLU A 120 9.63 8.30 -6.40
N SER A 121 10.38 7.20 -6.48
CA SER A 121 11.81 7.19 -6.72
C SER A 121 12.08 6.83 -8.17
N GLU A 122 13.02 7.53 -8.81
CA GLU A 122 13.56 7.09 -10.09
C GLU A 122 14.36 5.80 -9.86
N LEU A 123 13.95 4.72 -10.52
CA LEU A 123 14.53 3.41 -10.37
C LEU A 123 15.43 3.11 -11.57
N ASP A 124 16.69 2.76 -11.30
CA ASP A 124 17.55 2.21 -12.34
C ASP A 124 17.06 0.80 -12.73
N MET A 125 16.56 0.68 -13.96
CA MET A 125 16.00 -0.56 -14.48
C MET A 125 17.05 -1.69 -14.56
N GLU A 126 18.33 -1.38 -14.76
CA GLU A 126 19.39 -2.40 -14.82
C GLU A 126 19.66 -2.99 -13.44
N VAL A 127 19.66 -2.13 -12.40
CA VAL A 127 19.77 -2.56 -11.01
C VAL A 127 18.57 -3.42 -10.62
N TRP A 128 17.35 -3.00 -10.97
CA TRP A 128 16.14 -3.76 -10.69
C TRP A 128 16.09 -5.12 -11.39
N GLU A 129 16.45 -5.18 -12.68
CA GLU A 129 16.53 -6.44 -13.42
C GLU A 129 17.58 -7.39 -12.84
N THR A 130 18.66 -6.87 -12.26
CA THR A 130 19.65 -7.67 -11.53
C THR A 130 19.03 -8.35 -10.30
N ILE A 131 18.24 -7.61 -9.51
CA ILE A 131 17.51 -8.16 -8.35
C ILE A 131 16.53 -9.24 -8.81
N ARG A 132 15.73 -8.94 -9.85
CA ARG A 132 14.73 -9.87 -10.40
C ARG A 132 15.32 -11.17 -10.93
N ARG A 133 16.51 -11.11 -11.54
CA ARG A 133 17.25 -12.31 -11.98
C ARG A 133 17.85 -13.10 -10.83
N ALA A 134 18.28 -12.41 -9.77
CA ALA A 134 18.89 -13.05 -8.61
C ALA A 134 17.86 -13.71 -7.66
N ASP A 135 16.62 -13.24 -7.66
CA ASP A 135 15.54 -13.79 -6.83
C ASP A 135 14.19 -13.90 -7.57
N PRO A 136 13.79 -15.11 -8.03
CA PRO A 136 12.56 -15.28 -8.78
C PRO A 136 11.29 -15.05 -7.95
N ARG A 137 11.39 -14.97 -6.61
CA ARG A 137 10.24 -14.68 -5.72
C ARG A 137 9.62 -13.31 -6.02
N VAL A 138 10.35 -12.39 -6.65
CA VAL A 138 9.81 -11.10 -7.17
C VAL A 138 8.67 -11.33 -8.16
N SER A 139 8.65 -12.45 -8.89
CA SER A 139 7.58 -12.76 -9.86
C SER A 139 6.32 -13.33 -9.21
N LEU A 140 6.28 -13.46 -7.87
CA LEU A 140 5.08 -13.90 -7.15
C LEU A 140 4.05 -12.78 -6.98
N LEU A 141 4.46 -11.52 -7.12
CA LEU A 141 3.62 -10.34 -6.95
C LEU A 141 2.55 -10.30 -8.05
N ALA A 142 1.32 -10.00 -7.65
CA ALA A 142 0.27 -9.60 -8.57
C ALA A 142 0.41 -8.12 -8.91
N ASP A 143 0.50 -7.83 -10.22
CA ASP A 143 0.68 -6.48 -10.74
C ASP A 143 -0.40 -5.52 -10.23
N ASP A 144 0.02 -4.28 -9.93
CA ASP A 144 -0.77 -3.17 -9.40
C ASP A 144 -1.38 -3.32 -7.99
N VAL A 145 -1.52 -4.55 -7.48
CA VAL A 145 -2.27 -4.82 -6.23
C VAL A 145 -1.42 -5.34 -5.08
N GLU A 146 -0.19 -5.77 -5.34
CA GLU A 146 0.78 -6.18 -4.33
C GLU A 146 2.12 -5.50 -4.54
N ALA A 147 2.85 -5.35 -3.44
CA ALA A 147 4.15 -4.71 -3.44
C ALA A 147 5.18 -5.50 -2.63
N LEU A 148 6.43 -5.37 -3.06
CA LEU A 148 7.61 -5.78 -2.32
C LEU A 148 7.97 -4.63 -1.39
N LEU A 149 7.70 -4.75 -0.10
CA LEU A 149 8.11 -3.79 0.93
C LEU A 149 9.46 -4.21 1.50
N VAL A 150 10.43 -3.30 1.42
CA VAL A 150 11.80 -3.50 1.90
C VAL A 150 12.10 -2.47 2.98
N ARG A 151 12.69 -2.94 4.08
CA ARG A 151 13.29 -2.11 5.11
C ARG A 151 14.76 -2.47 5.28
N VAL A 152 15.60 -1.46 5.20
CA VAL A 152 17.02 -1.55 5.49
C VAL A 152 17.30 -0.69 6.73
N ALA A 153 17.93 -1.29 7.74
CA ALA A 153 18.29 -0.57 8.96
C ALA A 153 19.44 0.40 8.68
N ASP A 154 19.33 1.63 9.20
CA ASP A 154 20.36 2.67 9.05
C ASP A 154 21.35 2.72 10.23
N THR A 155 21.11 1.95 11.29
CA THR A 155 21.98 1.88 12.47
C THR A 155 22.42 0.44 12.74
N ALA A 156 23.71 0.24 12.90
CA ALA A 156 24.28 -1.04 13.31
C ALA A 156 23.85 -1.40 14.73
N GLN A 157 23.55 -2.69 14.95
CA GLN A 157 23.30 -3.29 16.24
C GLN A 157 24.48 -4.20 16.54
N ASP A 158 25.15 -4.00 17.67
CA ASP A 158 26.36 -4.77 18.06
C ASP A 158 27.51 -4.75 17.04
N GLY A 159 27.63 -3.68 16.25
CA GLY A 159 28.69 -3.49 15.26
C GLY A 159 28.40 -4.10 13.89
N GLU A 160 27.29 -4.80 13.72
CA GLU A 160 26.82 -5.33 12.44
C GLU A 160 25.50 -4.67 12.01
N LEU A 161 25.33 -4.44 10.72
CA LEU A 161 24.06 -3.96 10.17
C LEU A 161 23.11 -5.15 10.02
N PRO A 162 21.87 -5.06 10.54
CA PRO A 162 20.86 -6.08 10.31
C PRO A 162 20.63 -6.31 8.81
N ALA A 163 20.37 -7.57 8.45
CA ALA A 163 19.95 -7.90 7.09
C ALA A 163 18.65 -7.16 6.72
N PRO A 164 18.49 -6.72 5.46
CA PRO A 164 17.25 -6.15 4.98
C PRO A 164 16.05 -7.04 5.25
N GLN A 165 14.97 -6.46 5.76
CA GLN A 165 13.70 -7.16 5.92
C GLN A 165 12.87 -6.95 4.65
N THR A 166 12.43 -8.05 4.04
CA THR A 166 11.70 -8.02 2.77
C THR A 166 10.39 -8.78 2.89
N TYR A 167 9.30 -8.13 2.48
CA TYR A 167 7.96 -8.70 2.51
C TYR A 167 7.24 -8.46 1.19
N LEU A 168 6.42 -9.42 0.75
CA LEU A 168 5.33 -9.15 -0.17
C LEU A 168 4.10 -8.81 0.66
N VAL A 169 3.49 -7.66 0.39
CA VAL A 169 2.31 -7.17 1.09
C VAL A 169 1.27 -6.66 0.10
N PRO A 170 0.00 -6.56 0.51
CA PRO A 170 -1.02 -5.87 -0.27
C PRO A 170 -0.64 -4.39 -0.47
N ILE A 171 -0.93 -3.82 -1.63
CA ILE A 171 -0.52 -2.44 -1.96
C ILE A 171 -1.17 -1.40 -1.04
N ASP A 172 -2.39 -1.66 -0.55
CA ASP A 172 -3.08 -0.79 0.39
C ASP A 172 -2.36 -0.70 1.75
N ALA A 173 -1.71 -1.78 2.20
CA ALA A 173 -0.88 -1.77 3.39
C ALA A 173 0.33 -0.82 3.26
N CYS A 174 0.91 -0.70 2.05
CA CYS A 174 1.96 0.28 1.78
C CYS A 174 1.44 1.72 1.85
N TYR A 175 0.29 2.00 1.23
CA TYR A 175 -0.29 3.34 1.26
C TYR A 175 -0.80 3.72 2.66
N GLU A 176 -1.36 2.76 3.41
CA GLU A 176 -1.73 2.95 4.82
C GLU A 176 -0.50 3.25 5.67
N PHE A 177 0.59 2.48 5.51
CA PHE A 177 1.86 2.70 6.20
C PHE A 177 2.38 4.12 5.96
N VAL A 178 2.44 4.55 4.70
CA VAL A 178 2.90 5.89 4.34
C VAL A 178 1.95 6.98 4.86
N GLY A 179 0.64 6.77 4.73
CA GLY A 179 -0.38 7.71 5.22
C GLY A 179 -0.27 7.94 6.73
N ARG A 180 -0.13 6.86 7.50
CA ARG A 180 0.07 6.92 8.96
C ARG A 180 1.42 7.55 9.32
N LEU A 181 2.50 7.18 8.64
CA LEU A 181 3.82 7.79 8.89
C LEU A 181 3.80 9.29 8.61
N ARG A 182 3.10 9.72 7.57
CA ARG A 182 2.89 11.14 7.25
C ARG A 182 2.18 11.91 8.37
N MET A 183 1.22 11.29 9.07
CA MET A 183 0.56 11.93 10.21
C MET A 183 1.48 12.08 11.43
N LEU A 184 2.49 11.23 11.55
CA LEU A 184 3.46 11.26 12.65
C LEU A 184 4.64 12.20 12.37
N TRP A 185 4.81 12.64 11.12
CA TRP A 185 5.94 13.48 10.74
C TRP A 185 5.89 14.83 11.45
N ARG A 186 6.85 15.05 12.35
CA ARG A 186 7.16 16.34 12.95
C ARG A 186 8.64 16.65 12.67
N GLY A 187 8.93 17.67 11.87
CA GLY A 187 10.32 18.02 11.49
C GLY A 187 10.92 17.10 10.42
N PHE A 188 12.25 17.10 10.30
CA PHE A 188 12.97 16.47 9.17
C PHE A 188 13.16 14.94 9.33
N ASP A 189 13.20 14.40 10.55
CA ASP A 189 13.52 12.99 10.84
C ASP A 189 12.34 12.15 11.38
N GLY A 190 11.15 12.74 11.55
CA GLY A 190 9.97 12.07 12.12
C GLY A 190 10.08 11.70 13.60
N GLY A 191 11.23 11.92 14.23
CA GLY A 191 11.49 11.68 15.64
C GLY A 191 11.39 10.22 16.09
N GLN A 192 11.24 10.03 17.40
CA GLN A 192 11.10 8.71 18.03
C GLN A 192 9.78 8.01 17.67
N GLN A 193 8.69 8.77 17.54
CA GLN A 193 7.36 8.23 17.24
C GLN A 193 7.30 7.57 15.86
N ALA A 194 7.95 8.17 14.85
CA ALA A 194 8.06 7.56 13.53
C ALA A 194 8.81 6.22 13.58
N ARG A 195 9.93 6.17 14.31
CA ARG A 195 10.72 4.94 14.48
C ARG A 195 9.91 3.83 15.17
N GLU A 196 9.26 4.15 16.29
CA GLU A 196 8.38 3.22 17.01
C GLU A 196 7.22 2.72 16.13
N PHE A 197 6.64 3.58 15.30
CA PHE A 197 5.61 3.18 14.34
C PHE A 197 6.14 2.23 13.28
N ILE A 198 7.32 2.53 12.70
CA ILE A 198 7.95 1.66 11.70
C ILE A 198 8.27 0.29 12.33
N ASP A 199 8.88 0.26 13.51
CA ASP A 199 9.17 -0.98 14.23
C ASP A 199 7.90 -1.80 14.47
N GLY A 200 6.88 -1.19 15.07
CA GLY A 200 5.62 -1.86 15.33
C GLY A 200 4.88 -2.30 14.06
N PHE A 201 5.04 -1.60 12.93
CA PHE A 201 4.49 -2.02 11.65
C PHE A 201 5.18 -3.29 11.14
N PHE A 202 6.51 -3.32 11.15
CA PHE A 202 7.28 -4.48 10.71
C PHE A 202 7.11 -5.69 11.64
N ASP A 203 6.93 -5.49 12.95
CA ASP A 203 6.57 -6.56 13.89
C ASP A 203 5.22 -7.20 13.55
N ARG A 204 4.22 -6.39 13.18
CA ARG A 204 2.91 -6.90 12.72
C ARG A 204 3.03 -7.67 11.41
N LEU A 205 3.86 -7.21 10.48
CA LEU A 205 4.15 -7.96 9.24
C LEU A 205 4.80 -9.30 9.55
N ALA A 206 5.82 -9.33 10.42
CA ALA A 206 6.50 -10.55 10.82
C ALA A 206 5.54 -11.58 11.45
N ALA A 207 4.58 -11.12 12.26
CA ALA A 207 3.58 -11.98 12.89
C ALA A 207 2.53 -12.53 11.91
N ARG A 208 2.23 -11.79 10.83
CA ARG A 208 1.19 -12.14 9.85
C ARG A 208 1.74 -12.92 8.65
N ALA A 209 2.97 -12.65 8.25
CA ALA A 209 3.53 -13.11 6.99
C ALA A 209 3.92 -14.59 7.01
N ALA A 210 3.54 -15.32 5.96
CA ALA A 210 4.04 -16.67 5.75
C ALA A 210 5.47 -16.63 5.18
N LYS A 211 6.38 -17.41 5.76
CA LYS A 211 7.79 -17.46 5.32
C LYS A 211 7.94 -18.22 4.01
N ILE A 212 8.52 -17.58 3.00
CA ILE A 212 8.89 -18.20 1.73
C ILE A 212 10.41 -18.26 1.62
N PRO A 213 11.04 -19.42 1.86
CA PRO A 213 12.49 -19.56 1.73
C PRO A 213 12.93 -19.34 0.27
N ARG A 214 14.21 -19.02 0.08
CA ARG A 214 14.84 -18.89 -1.22
C ARG A 214 15.02 -20.25 -1.89
#